data_AF-A0A3D5MPK9-F1
#
_entry.id   AF-A0A3D5MPK9-F1
#
_cell.length_a   1.000
_cell.length_b   1.000
_cell.length_c   1.000
_cell.angle_alpha   90.00
_cell.angle_beta   90.00
_cell.angle_gamma   90.00
#
_symmetry.space_group_name_H-M   'P 1'
#
loop_
_entity.id
_entity.type
_entity.pdbx_description
1 polymer ?
#
loop_
_entity_poly.entity_id
_entity_poly.type
_entity_poly.pdbx_seq_one_letter_code
_entity_poly.pdbx_strand_id
1 'polypeptide(L)'
;MKAGGRARAAAATILAVAVAISAFIFLVVADIELVAGRLEFYRRSFVRSGAVEKTGLDVDQLTWVVRRVLDYSTGRRADLQFDLAELDGGEPGRPAFIRRELDHMRDVRALF
;
A
#
# COMPACT_ATOMS: atom_id res chain seq x y z
N MET A 1 -41.57 -31.38 15.30
CA MET A 1 -41.30 -30.48 14.14
C MET A 1 -40.77 -29.07 14.47
N LYS A 2 -40.69 -28.60 15.73
CA LYS A 2 -40.25 -27.22 16.04
C LYS A 2 -38.72 -27.00 16.11
N ALA A 3 -37.91 -28.04 16.30
CA ALA A 3 -36.46 -27.91 16.49
C ALA A 3 -35.70 -27.52 15.20
N GLY A 4 -36.10 -28.04 14.03
CA GLY A 4 -35.44 -27.76 12.75
C GLY A 4 -35.60 -26.32 12.25
N GLY A 5 -36.68 -25.64 12.63
CA GLY A 5 -36.91 -24.23 12.28
C GLY A 5 -35.99 -23.28 13.04
N ARG A 6 -35.75 -23.55 14.33
CA ARG A 6 -34.84 -22.74 15.18
C ARG A 6 -33.38 -22.89 14.76
N ALA A 7 -32.96 -24.11 14.43
CA ALA A 7 -31.60 -24.37 13.94
C ALA A 7 -31.34 -23.67 12.59
N ARG A 8 -32.31 -23.71 11.66
CA ARG A 8 -32.22 -22.99 10.38
C ARG A 8 -32.19 -21.47 10.56
N ALA A 9 -33.03 -20.93 11.45
CA ALA A 9 -33.03 -19.50 11.76
C ALA A 9 -31.69 -19.06 12.36
N ALA A 10 -31.15 -19.82 13.33
CA ALA A 10 -29.84 -19.54 13.92
C ALA A 10 -28.70 -19.60 12.91
N ALA A 11 -28.70 -20.61 12.02
CA ALA A 11 -27.70 -20.71 10.95
C ALA A 11 -27.80 -19.54 9.97
N ALA A 12 -29.01 -19.12 9.60
CA ALA A 12 -29.22 -17.94 8.76
C ALA A 12 -28.72 -16.66 9.43
N THR A 13 -28.95 -16.49 10.74
CA THR A 13 -28.42 -15.36 11.51
C THR A 13 -26.90 -15.37 11.55
N ILE A 14 -26.26 -16.52 11.81
CA ILE A 14 -24.79 -16.64 11.82
C ILE A 14 -24.22 -16.29 10.45
N LEU A 15 -24.81 -16.81 9.37
CA LEU A 15 -24.39 -16.49 8.01
C LEU A 15 -24.54 -14.98 7.72
N ALA A 16 -25.67 -14.38 8.09
CA ALA A 16 -25.89 -12.95 7.88
C ALA A 16 -24.86 -12.09 8.62
N VAL A 17 -24.52 -12.44 9.87
CA VAL A 17 -23.47 -11.75 10.64
C VAL A 17 -22.09 -11.94 9.98
N ALA A 18 -21.75 -13.15 9.55
CA ALA A 18 -20.49 -13.42 8.88
C ALA A 18 -20.35 -12.64 7.56
N VAL A 19 -21.43 -12.56 6.77
CA VAL A 19 -21.47 -11.76 5.54
C VAL A 19 -21.34 -10.28 5.86
N ALA A 20 -22.03 -9.77 6.88
CA ALA A 20 -21.96 -8.36 7.26
C ALA A 20 -20.53 -7.95 7.71
N ILE A 21 -19.87 -8.79 8.53
CA ILE A 21 -18.49 -8.56 8.95
C ILE A 21 -17.54 -8.61 7.74
N SER A 22 -17.69 -9.61 6.88
CA SER A 22 -16.83 -9.77 5.70
C SER A 22 -17.01 -8.60 4.72
N ALA A 23 -18.26 -8.16 4.50
CA ALA A 23 -18.57 -7.00 3.67
C ALA A 23 -17.97 -5.71 4.25
N PHE A 24 -18.04 -5.51 5.57
CA PHE A 24 -17.42 -4.37 6.22
C PHE A 24 -15.89 -4.35 6.03
N ILE A 25 -15.22 -5.49 6.28
CA ILE A 25 -13.77 -5.62 6.06
C ILE A 25 -13.43 -5.35 4.60
N PHE A 26 -14.17 -5.96 3.67
CA PHE A 26 -13.97 -5.76 2.24
C PHE A 26 -14.10 -4.29 1.83
N LEU A 27 -15.14 -3.60 2.29
CA LEU A 27 -15.35 -2.18 1.98
C LEU A 27 -14.22 -1.29 2.51
N VAL A 28 -13.72 -1.56 3.72
CA VAL A 28 -12.58 -0.82 4.29
C VAL A 28 -11.32 -1.05 3.47
N VAL A 29 -11.02 -2.30 3.10
CA VAL A 29 -9.84 -2.62 2.29
C VAL A 29 -9.95 -1.99 0.89
N ALA A 30 -11.12 -2.09 0.26
CA ALA A 30 -11.36 -1.52 -1.06
C ALA A 30 -11.24 0.02 -1.08
N ASP A 31 -11.70 0.70 -0.03
CA ASP A 31 -11.54 2.15 0.10
C ASP A 31 -10.06 2.55 0.24
N ILE A 32 -9.30 1.83 1.06
CA ILE A 32 -7.86 2.05 1.21
C ILE A 32 -7.15 1.83 -0.14
N GLU A 33 -7.46 0.75 -0.85
CA GLU A 33 -6.86 0.45 -2.16
C GLU A 33 -7.18 1.54 -3.19
N LEU A 34 -8.41 2.05 -3.19
CA LEU A 34 -8.86 3.12 -4.08
C LEU A 34 -8.09 4.43 -3.89
N VAL A 35 -7.66 4.73 -2.66
CA VAL A 35 -6.90 5.94 -2.32
C VAL A 35 -5.40 5.71 -2.46
N ALA A 36 -4.87 4.60 -1.93
CA ALA A 36 -3.45 4.27 -1.95
C ALA A 36 -2.90 4.06 -3.36
N GLY A 37 -3.74 3.69 -4.33
CA GLY A 37 -3.34 3.63 -5.75
C GLY A 37 -3.18 5.00 -6.42
N ARG A 38 -3.64 6.10 -5.80
CA ARG A 38 -3.65 7.43 -6.43
C ARG A 38 -2.39 8.22 -6.11
N LEU A 39 -1.48 8.29 -7.08
CA LEU A 39 -0.24 9.08 -7.02
C LEU A 39 -0.45 10.55 -6.58
N GLU A 40 -1.58 11.15 -6.95
CA GLU A 40 -1.93 12.54 -6.59
C GLU A 40 -2.09 12.75 -5.07
N PHE A 41 -2.44 11.69 -4.32
CA PHE A 41 -2.46 11.74 -2.86
C PHE A 41 -1.04 11.91 -2.29
N TYR A 42 -0.08 11.16 -2.83
CA TYR A 42 1.32 11.23 -2.42
C TYR A 42 1.95 12.57 -2.80
N ARG A 43 1.67 13.06 -4.01
CA ARG A 43 2.15 14.36 -4.49
C ARG A 43 1.82 15.48 -3.51
N ARG A 44 0.55 15.57 -3.10
CA ARG A 44 0.08 16.55 -2.10
C ARG A 44 0.70 16.32 -0.72
N SER A 45 0.92 15.06 -0.34
CA SER A 45 1.54 14.69 0.93
C SER A 45 3.02 15.08 1.00
N PHE A 46 3.77 15.01 -0.10
CA PHE A 46 5.17 15.43 -0.16
C PHE A 46 5.33 16.93 0.11
N VAL A 47 4.49 17.75 -0.53
CA VAL A 47 4.47 19.20 -0.29
C VAL A 47 4.13 19.50 1.16
N ARG A 48 3.09 18.85 1.71
CA ARG A 48 2.65 19.09 3.09
C ARG A 48 3.68 18.66 4.15
N SER A 49 4.47 17.63 3.88
CA SER A 49 5.40 17.03 4.85
C SER A 49 6.81 17.63 4.83
N GLY A 50 7.07 18.55 3.89
CA GLY A 50 8.41 19.08 3.63
C GLY A 50 9.39 18.01 3.16
N ALA A 51 8.90 17.06 2.35
CA ALA A 51 9.72 15.94 1.88
C ALA A 51 10.82 16.41 0.92
N VAL A 52 10.54 17.44 0.13
CA VAL A 52 11.49 18.03 -0.82
C VAL A 52 12.73 18.54 -0.08
N GLU A 53 12.53 19.26 1.03
CA GLU A 53 13.62 19.83 1.83
C GLU A 53 14.42 18.76 2.57
N LYS A 54 13.76 17.69 3.04
CA LYS A 54 14.41 16.61 3.78
C LYS A 54 15.23 15.67 2.92
N THR A 55 14.80 15.48 1.67
CA THR A 55 15.41 14.50 0.76
C THR A 55 16.30 15.14 -0.29
N GLY A 56 16.11 16.44 -0.57
CA GLY A 56 16.75 17.13 -1.69
C GLY A 56 16.15 16.75 -3.05
N LEU A 57 15.10 15.94 -3.09
CA LEU A 57 14.42 15.50 -4.30
C LEU A 57 13.23 16.40 -4.60
N ASP A 58 13.00 16.71 -5.87
CA ASP A 58 11.79 17.42 -6.28
C ASP A 58 10.55 16.52 -6.18
N VAL A 59 9.37 17.14 -6.35
CA VAL A 59 8.08 16.46 -6.22
C VAL A 59 7.90 15.35 -7.26
N ASP A 60 8.41 15.53 -8.48
CA ASP A 60 8.24 14.57 -9.57
C ASP A 60 9.18 13.36 -9.37
N GLN A 61 10.40 13.59 -8.89
CA GLN A 61 11.32 12.56 -8.43
C GLN A 61 10.73 11.76 -7.26
N LEU A 62 10.20 12.42 -6.24
CA LEU A 62 9.52 11.74 -5.12
C LEU A 62 8.32 10.93 -5.60
N THR A 63 7.56 11.46 -6.56
CA THR A 63 6.42 10.75 -7.17
C THR A 63 6.89 9.52 -7.94
N TRP A 64 8.02 9.61 -8.64
CA TRP A 64 8.62 8.46 -9.32
C TRP A 64 9.06 7.38 -8.32
N VAL A 65 9.70 7.76 -7.21
CA VAL A 65 10.12 6.83 -6.16
C VAL A 65 8.91 6.13 -5.56
N VAL A 66 7.85 6.87 -5.22
CA VAL A 66 6.64 6.28 -4.62
C VAL A 66 5.93 5.35 -5.60
N ARG A 67 5.93 5.66 -6.89
CA ARG A 67 5.40 4.76 -7.92
C ARG A 67 6.17 3.44 -7.94
N ARG A 68 7.51 3.49 -7.84
CA ARG A 68 8.35 2.29 -7.76
C ARG A 68 8.05 1.46 -6.51
N VAL A 69 7.85 2.13 -5.37
CA VAL A 69 7.42 1.49 -4.11
C VAL A 69 6.08 0.77 -4.27
N LEU A 70 5.08 1.44 -4.87
CA LEU A 70 3.76 0.86 -5.12
C LEU A 70 3.79 -0.30 -6.11
N ASP A 71 4.58 -0.20 -7.18
CA ASP A 71 4.74 -1.27 -8.16
C ASP A 71 5.43 -2.49 -7.54
N TYR A 72 6.40 -2.27 -6.66
CA TYR A 72 7.03 -3.35 -5.90
C TYR A 72 6.06 -4.00 -4.90
N SER A 73 5.32 -3.20 -4.11
CA SER A 73 4.42 -3.73 -3.08
C SER A 73 3.25 -4.50 -3.69
N THR A 74 2.77 -4.09 -4.88
CA THR A 74 1.67 -4.77 -5.60
C THR A 74 2.15 -5.88 -6.54
N GLY A 75 3.44 -6.22 -6.51
CA GLY A 75 4.01 -7.29 -7.33
C GLY A 75 4.14 -6.99 -8.83
N ARG A 76 3.81 -5.77 -9.28
CA ARG A 76 4.07 -5.30 -10.66
C ARG A 76 5.57 -5.18 -10.97
N ARG A 77 6.42 -5.16 -9.93
CA ARG A 77 7.88 -5.14 -10.04
C ARG A 77 8.54 -6.15 -9.10
N ALA A 78 9.64 -6.76 -9.54
CA ALA A 78 10.40 -7.74 -8.75
C ALA A 78 11.39 -7.06 -7.77
N ASP A 79 12.06 -6.00 -8.20
CA ASP A 79 13.06 -5.23 -7.47
C ASP A 79 12.49 -3.92 -6.89
N LEU A 80 13.01 -3.46 -5.75
CA LEU A 80 12.73 -2.11 -5.23
C LEU A 80 13.94 -1.19 -5.34
N GLN A 81 15.14 -1.72 -5.14
CA GLN A 81 16.38 -0.96 -5.06
C GLN A 81 16.76 -0.35 -6.42
N PHE A 82 17.35 0.83 -6.36
CA PHE A 82 17.93 1.53 -7.49
C PHE A 82 19.06 2.47 -7.02
N ASP A 83 19.90 2.91 -7.93
CA ASP A 83 20.91 3.93 -7.65
C ASP A 83 20.30 5.33 -7.80
N LEU A 84 20.60 6.25 -6.88
CA LEU A 84 20.04 7.61 -6.98
C LEU A 84 20.45 8.33 -8.27
N ALA A 85 21.54 7.95 -8.94
CA ALA A 85 21.86 8.46 -10.27
C ALA A 85 20.83 8.10 -11.37
N GLU A 86 19.90 7.17 -11.12
CA GLU A 86 18.74 6.96 -12.00
C GLU A 86 17.74 8.12 -11.91
N LEU A 87 17.84 8.98 -10.90
CA LEU A 87 17.10 10.24 -10.78
C LEU A 87 17.96 11.38 -11.35
N ASP A 88 17.32 12.29 -12.09
CA ASP A 88 18.02 13.43 -12.70
C ASP A 88 18.75 14.27 -11.63
N GLY A 89 20.08 14.33 -11.71
CA GLY A 89 20.93 15.03 -10.73
C GLY A 89 21.25 14.25 -9.44
N GLY A 90 20.91 12.97 -9.33
CA GLY A 90 21.27 12.14 -8.18
C GLY A 90 22.75 11.72 -8.17
N GLU A 91 23.31 11.55 -6.96
CA GLU A 91 24.72 11.16 -6.79
C GLU A 91 24.96 9.68 -7.16
N PRO A 92 25.92 9.37 -8.06
CA PRO A 92 26.24 8.00 -8.43
C PRO A 92 26.80 7.17 -7.28
N GLY A 93 26.43 5.89 -7.23
CA GLY A 93 26.92 4.94 -6.24
C GLY A 93 26.19 5.03 -4.90
N ARG A 94 25.13 5.86 -4.83
CA ARG A 94 24.32 6.00 -3.62
C ARG A 94 23.02 5.21 -3.78
N PRO A 95 22.82 4.11 -3.03
CA PRO A 95 21.57 3.36 -3.08
C PRO A 95 20.42 4.20 -2.55
N ALA A 96 19.25 4.08 -3.18
CA ALA A 96 18.05 4.81 -2.78
C ALA A 96 17.52 4.38 -1.41
N PHE A 97 17.65 3.09 -1.09
CA PHE A 97 17.20 2.51 0.19
C PHE A 97 18.35 1.84 0.93
N ILE A 98 18.34 1.93 2.25
CA ILE A 98 19.24 1.14 3.09
C ILE A 98 18.70 -0.29 3.26
N ARG A 99 19.56 -1.21 3.69
CA ARG A 99 19.19 -2.63 3.87
C ARG A 99 17.96 -2.83 4.77
N ARG A 100 17.88 -2.07 5.87
CA ARG A 100 16.75 -2.12 6.80
C ARG A 100 15.41 -1.75 6.14
N GLU A 101 15.42 -0.77 5.24
CA GLU A 101 14.22 -0.33 4.51
C GLU A 101 13.79 -1.37 3.47
N LEU A 102 14.76 -1.99 2.79
CA LEU A 102 14.48 -3.08 1.86
C LEU A 102 13.89 -4.31 2.56
N ASP A 103 14.43 -4.68 3.73
CA ASP A 103 13.90 -5.80 4.51
C ASP A 103 12.48 -5.49 5.01
N HIS A 104 12.23 -4.27 5.50
CA HIS A 104 10.88 -3.83 5.84
C HIS A 104 9.91 -3.91 4.67
N MET A 105 10.32 -3.47 3.47
CA MET A 105 9.46 -3.50 2.29
C MET A 105 9.18 -4.93 1.79
N ARG A 106 10.09 -5.89 2.01
CA ARG A 106 9.81 -7.32 1.74
C ARG A 106 8.68 -7.84 2.62
N ASP A 107 8.69 -7.48 3.90
CA ASP A 107 7.61 -7.85 4.83
C ASP A 107 6.29 -7.20 4.41
N VAL A 108 6.32 -5.91 4.05
CA VAL A 108 5.13 -5.19 3.54
C VAL A 108 4.56 -5.86 2.29
N ARG A 109 5.42 -6.28 1.35
CA ARG A 109 4.99 -6.97 0.13
C ARG A 109 4.30 -8.30 0.42
N ALA A 110 4.66 -9.01 1.49
CA ALA A 110 4.01 -10.26 1.85
C ALA A 110 2.57 -10.08 2.39
N LEU A 111 2.15 -8.83 2.66
CA LEU A 111 0.80 -8.48 3.10
C LEU A 111 -0.16 -8.14 1.95
N PHE A 112 0.36 -7.96 0.73
CA PHE A 112 -0.41 -7.73 -0.49
C PHE A 112 -0.55 -9.03 -1.30
#